data_AF-A0A919GPG3-F1
#
_entry.id   AF-A0A919GPG3-F1
#
_cell.length_a   1.000
_cell.length_b   1.000
_cell.length_c   1.000
_cell.angle_alpha   90.00
_cell.angle_beta   90.00
_cell.angle_gamma   90.00
#
_symmetry.space_group_name_H-M   'P 1'
#
loop_
_entity.id
_entity.type
_entity.pdbx_description
1 polymer ?
#
loop_
_entity_poly.entity_id
_entity_poly.type
_entity_poly.pdbx_seq_one_letter_code
_entity_poly.pdbx_strand_id
1 'polypeptide(L)'
;MTAKRAAAAQSGTRAGAGKQAGGGAQAGTHAGAGTGADADTGTGADAVAPAADTTGTAPAAGELGEVLLALGGRLTRLQTEILAGLGQPLTIRQYRILSRVESGHTSLTALCRLAHRGTSTMSQSVDKLVQQGLLTRGVSDTSRRTMRLALTDAGLAALEAGDRALGKFTAELTARLPEKTRELLRPALDQLYADIQGHLESR
;
A
#
# COMPACT_ATOMS: atom_id res chain seq x y z
N MET A 1 15.73 1.40 29.23
CA MET A 1 16.62 2.57 29.04
C MET A 1 17.29 2.38 27.68
N THR A 2 17.02 3.12 26.62
CA THR A 2 16.91 4.58 26.51
C THR A 2 15.97 4.95 25.37
N ALA A 3 15.12 5.93 25.64
CA ALA A 3 14.08 6.46 24.77
C ALA A 3 14.62 7.48 23.73
N LYS A 4 13.66 8.15 23.04
CA LYS A 4 13.73 9.43 22.29
C LYS A 4 14.03 9.26 20.78
N ARG A 5 13.26 9.83 19.84
CA ARG A 5 12.44 11.06 19.87
C ARG A 5 11.19 10.94 18.98
N ALA A 6 10.07 11.38 19.54
CA ALA A 6 8.98 12.04 18.82
C ALA A 6 9.42 13.45 18.39
N ALA A 7 8.95 13.90 17.22
CA ALA A 7 9.00 15.30 16.83
C ALA A 7 7.60 15.71 16.32
N ALA A 8 6.87 16.36 17.21
CA ALA A 8 5.77 17.24 16.88
C ALA A 8 6.34 18.55 16.33
N ALA A 9 5.70 19.11 15.31
CA ALA A 9 5.80 20.53 14.99
C ALA A 9 4.40 21.06 14.69
N GLN A 10 3.95 21.92 15.59
CA GLN A 10 2.77 22.76 15.46
C GLN A 10 3.12 23.99 14.62
N SER A 11 2.23 24.37 13.73
CA SER A 11 1.99 25.74 13.26
C SER A 11 0.51 25.76 12.87
N GLY A 12 -0.34 26.67 13.33
CA GLY A 12 -0.11 28.08 13.57
C GLY A 12 -1.24 28.79 12.84
N THR A 13 -2.31 29.04 13.57
CA THR A 13 -3.56 29.72 13.21
C THR A 13 -3.35 30.97 12.36
N ARG A 14 -4.12 31.11 11.27
CA ARG A 14 -4.55 32.44 10.80
C ARG A 14 -5.99 32.42 10.32
N ALA A 15 -6.78 33.23 11.01
CA ALA A 15 -8.16 33.58 10.72
C ALA A 15 -8.29 34.27 9.35
N GLY A 16 -9.42 34.02 8.69
CA GLY A 16 -9.86 34.71 7.48
C GLY A 16 -11.37 34.50 7.31
N ALA A 17 -12.15 35.36 7.96
CA ALA A 17 -13.60 35.44 7.80
C ALA A 17 -13.98 35.85 6.38
N GLY A 18 -14.98 35.20 5.81
CA GLY A 18 -15.51 35.48 4.47
C GLY A 18 -16.94 34.97 4.33
N LYS A 19 -17.84 35.64 5.05
CA LYS A 19 -19.30 35.53 4.99
C LYS A 19 -19.81 35.79 3.57
N GLN A 20 -20.54 34.87 2.96
CA GLN A 20 -21.61 35.21 2.01
C GLN A 20 -22.79 34.25 2.16
N ALA A 21 -23.96 34.87 2.27
CA ALA A 21 -25.27 34.30 2.47
C ALA A 21 -26.07 34.37 1.17
N GLY A 22 -27.16 33.61 1.13
CA GLY A 22 -28.20 33.64 0.09
C GLY A 22 -28.14 32.35 -0.73
N GLY A 23 -29.18 31.55 -0.84
CA GLY A 23 -30.61 31.76 -0.66
C GLY A 23 -31.31 30.93 -1.73
N GLY A 24 -32.48 30.37 -1.45
CA GLY A 24 -33.30 29.74 -2.50
C GLY A 24 -33.93 28.43 -2.07
N ALA A 25 -35.12 28.53 -1.49
CA ALA A 25 -36.10 27.46 -1.36
C ALA A 25 -36.81 27.20 -2.70
N GLN A 26 -37.22 25.95 -2.93
CA GLN A 26 -38.40 25.50 -3.71
C GLN A 26 -38.42 23.96 -3.58
N ALA A 27 -39.37 23.28 -2.93
CA ALA A 27 -40.84 23.28 -3.02
C ALA A 27 -41.36 22.87 -4.41
N GLY A 28 -41.92 21.65 -4.48
CA GLY A 28 -42.60 21.03 -5.63
C GLY A 28 -42.70 19.52 -5.37
N THR A 29 -43.60 19.02 -4.50
CA THR A 29 -45.01 18.73 -4.78
C THR A 29 -45.32 18.28 -6.21
N HIS A 30 -45.42 16.97 -6.41
CA HIS A 30 -46.40 16.39 -7.33
C HIS A 30 -47.04 15.17 -6.70
N ALA A 31 -48.33 15.32 -6.43
CA ALA A 31 -49.27 14.26 -6.13
C ALA A 31 -49.63 13.52 -7.43
N GLY A 32 -49.89 12.22 -7.31
CA GLY A 32 -50.49 11.39 -8.34
C GLY A 32 -51.11 10.17 -7.69
N ALA A 33 -52.43 10.24 -7.46
CA ALA A 33 -53.29 9.18 -6.97
C ALA A 33 -53.98 8.46 -8.14
N GLY A 34 -54.40 7.21 -7.91
CA GLY A 34 -55.15 6.33 -8.83
C GLY A 34 -54.73 4.87 -8.62
N THR A 35 -55.26 4.08 -7.67
CA THR A 35 -56.62 3.52 -7.45
C THR A 35 -56.99 2.36 -8.40
N GLY A 36 -57.30 1.20 -7.80
CA GLY A 36 -58.00 0.04 -8.40
C GLY A 36 -57.24 -1.28 -8.22
N ALA A 37 -57.56 -2.14 -7.25
CA ALA A 37 -58.60 -3.21 -7.31
C ALA A 37 -58.11 -4.43 -8.13
N ASP A 38 -58.21 -5.71 -7.76
CA ASP A 38 -58.85 -6.45 -6.67
C ASP A 38 -58.14 -7.83 -6.51
N ALA A 39 -58.26 -8.37 -5.30
CA ALA A 39 -58.41 -9.78 -4.88
C ALA A 39 -57.89 -10.97 -5.74
N ASP A 40 -57.09 -11.87 -5.13
CA ASP A 40 -57.54 -13.26 -4.92
C ASP A 40 -56.77 -13.95 -3.77
N THR A 41 -57.53 -14.73 -3.02
CA THR A 41 -57.20 -15.53 -1.84
C THR A 41 -56.83 -16.95 -2.22
N GLY A 42 -55.68 -17.45 -1.73
CA GLY A 42 -55.28 -18.84 -1.88
C GLY A 42 -54.52 -19.35 -0.65
N THR A 43 -55.27 -19.92 0.30
CA THR A 43 -54.79 -20.69 1.45
C THR A 43 -54.31 -22.07 0.99
N GLY A 44 -53.15 -22.55 1.48
CA GLY A 44 -52.77 -23.96 1.33
C GLY A 44 -51.37 -24.35 1.81
N ALA A 45 -51.33 -24.90 3.03
CA ALA A 45 -50.53 -26.05 3.47
C ALA A 45 -48.99 -25.95 3.68
N ASP A 46 -48.63 -26.06 4.96
CA ASP A 46 -47.55 -26.86 5.55
C ASP A 46 -46.50 -27.50 4.63
N ALA A 47 -45.25 -27.08 4.82
CA ALA A 47 -44.09 -27.97 4.80
C ALA A 47 -42.92 -27.33 5.58
N VAL A 48 -42.80 -27.73 6.85
CA VAL A 48 -41.60 -27.54 7.68
C VAL A 48 -40.55 -28.59 7.27
N ALA A 49 -39.37 -28.08 6.86
CA ALA A 49 -38.01 -28.68 6.96
C ALA A 49 -37.69 -29.97 6.14
N PRO A 50 -36.41 -30.30 5.84
CA PRO A 50 -35.21 -29.85 6.56
C PRO A 50 -33.97 -29.41 5.75
N ALA A 51 -33.11 -28.70 6.49
CA ALA A 51 -31.65 -28.73 6.41
C ALA A 51 -31.03 -28.63 5.01
N ALA A 52 -30.81 -27.39 4.57
CA ALA A 52 -29.59 -27.12 3.82
C ALA A 52 -28.43 -27.26 4.81
N ASP A 53 -27.86 -28.47 4.88
CA ASP A 53 -26.50 -28.72 5.30
C ASP A 53 -25.58 -27.86 4.43
N THR A 54 -25.41 -26.60 4.83
CA THR A 54 -24.23 -25.82 4.47
C THR A 54 -23.16 -26.27 5.44
N THR A 55 -22.68 -27.49 5.24
CA THR A 55 -21.43 -27.96 5.78
C THR A 55 -20.40 -26.93 5.38
N GLY A 56 -19.98 -26.14 6.37
CA GLY A 56 -18.85 -25.24 6.25
C GLY A 56 -17.62 -26.07 5.92
N THR A 57 -17.37 -26.26 4.63
CA THR A 57 -16.04 -26.58 4.14
C THR A 57 -15.23 -25.32 4.42
N ALA A 58 -14.41 -25.37 5.48
CA ALA A 58 -13.37 -24.36 5.67
C ALA A 58 -12.64 -24.22 4.33
N PRO A 59 -12.46 -23.00 3.79
CA PRO A 59 -11.78 -22.82 2.52
C PRO A 59 -10.43 -23.51 2.63
N ALA A 60 -10.21 -24.52 1.79
CA ALA A 60 -8.99 -25.32 1.83
C ALA A 60 -7.81 -24.36 1.63
N ALA A 61 -6.71 -24.56 2.35
CA ALA A 61 -5.55 -23.66 2.32
C ALA A 61 -5.06 -23.29 0.88
N GLY A 62 -5.38 -24.14 -0.12
CA GLY A 62 -5.16 -23.86 -1.53
C GLY A 62 -5.95 -22.67 -2.09
N GLU A 63 -7.23 -22.51 -1.74
CA GLU A 63 -8.07 -21.38 -2.20
C GLU A 63 -7.55 -20.04 -1.67
N LEU A 64 -7.10 -20.02 -0.41
CA LEU A 64 -6.47 -18.85 0.18
C LEU A 64 -5.12 -18.52 -0.50
N GLY A 65 -4.32 -19.54 -0.80
CA GLY A 65 -3.05 -19.38 -1.50
C GLY A 65 -3.21 -18.77 -2.90
N GLU A 66 -4.22 -19.20 -3.66
CA GLU A 66 -4.53 -18.65 -4.98
C GLU A 66 -4.96 -17.18 -4.91
N VAL A 67 -5.83 -16.84 -3.95
CA VAL A 67 -6.24 -15.45 -3.72
C VAL A 67 -5.04 -14.58 -3.35
N LEU A 68 -4.15 -15.06 -2.49
CA LEU A 68 -2.94 -14.34 -2.09
C LEU A 68 -1.98 -14.11 -3.27
N LEU A 69 -1.82 -15.11 -4.14
CA LEU A 69 -0.97 -14.98 -5.33
C LEU A 69 -1.57 -13.99 -6.34
N ALA A 70 -2.88 -14.08 -6.60
CA ALA A 70 -3.59 -13.16 -7.48
C ALA A 70 -3.55 -11.72 -6.93
N LEU A 71 -3.78 -11.56 -5.62
CA LEU A 71 -3.67 -10.27 -4.94
C LEU A 71 -2.26 -9.72 -5.03
N GLY A 72 -1.23 -10.52 -4.74
CA GLY A 72 0.18 -10.11 -4.84
C GLY A 72 0.56 -9.62 -6.23
N GLY A 73 0.11 -10.33 -7.29
CA GLY A 73 0.28 -9.90 -8.67
C GLY A 73 -0.41 -8.57 -8.97
N ARG A 74 -1.66 -8.40 -8.52
CA ARG A 74 -2.42 -7.15 -8.70
C ARG A 74 -1.78 -5.98 -7.97
N LEU A 75 -1.35 -6.17 -6.73
CA LEU A 75 -0.68 -5.15 -5.91
C LEU A 75 0.65 -4.73 -6.53
N THR A 76 1.44 -5.68 -7.03
CA THR A 76 2.71 -5.39 -7.72
C THR A 76 2.49 -4.54 -8.98
N ARG A 77 1.45 -4.86 -9.74
CA ARG A 77 1.08 -4.07 -10.93
C ARG A 77 0.67 -2.65 -10.56
N LEU A 78 -0.22 -2.50 -9.57
CA LEU A 78 -0.65 -1.17 -9.09
C LEU A 78 0.52 -0.34 -8.57
N GLN A 79 1.42 -0.95 -7.78
CA GLN A 79 2.62 -0.28 -7.30
C GLN A 79 3.51 0.20 -8.47
N THR A 80 3.64 -0.60 -9.52
CA THR A 80 4.40 -0.22 -10.72
C THR A 80 3.74 0.97 -11.44
N GLU A 81 2.42 0.93 -11.63
CA GLU A 81 1.64 2.00 -12.27
C GLU A 81 1.74 3.32 -11.48
N ILE A 82 1.64 3.26 -10.15
CA ILE A 82 1.77 4.43 -9.26
C ILE A 82 3.16 5.07 -9.39
N LEU A 83 4.23 4.27 -9.28
CA LEU A 83 5.60 4.78 -9.33
C LEU A 83 5.98 5.30 -10.73
N ALA A 84 5.42 4.71 -11.79
CA ALA A 84 5.61 5.17 -13.16
C ALA A 84 4.90 6.51 -13.43
N GLY A 85 3.81 6.80 -12.72
CA GLY A 85 3.05 8.06 -12.84
C GLY A 85 3.62 9.25 -12.06
N LEU A 86 4.74 9.09 -11.34
CA LEU A 86 5.39 10.18 -10.63
C LEU A 86 6.03 11.18 -11.60
N GLY A 87 6.20 12.43 -11.15
CA GLY A 87 6.91 13.46 -11.92
C GLY A 87 8.35 13.05 -12.28
N GLN A 88 9.01 12.30 -11.39
CA GLN A 88 10.20 11.52 -11.69
C GLN A 88 9.82 10.02 -11.66
N PRO A 89 9.61 9.38 -12.82
CA PRO A 89 9.20 7.97 -12.87
C PRO A 89 10.23 7.05 -12.24
N LEU A 90 9.77 6.12 -11.40
CA LEU A 90 10.61 5.11 -10.76
C LEU A 90 10.09 3.71 -11.04
N THR A 91 11.01 2.77 -11.24
CA THR A 91 10.67 1.35 -11.11
C THR A 91 10.57 0.96 -9.63
N ILE A 92 9.84 -0.12 -9.30
CA ILE A 92 9.80 -0.69 -7.95
C ILE A 92 11.22 -0.91 -7.41
N ARG A 93 12.12 -1.40 -8.26
CA ARG A 93 13.51 -1.66 -7.89
C ARG A 93 14.26 -0.37 -7.53
N GLN A 94 14.14 0.67 -8.34
CA GLN A 94 14.80 1.96 -8.09
C GLN A 94 14.29 2.56 -6.79
N TYR A 95 12.97 2.64 -6.61
CA TYR A 95 12.36 3.08 -5.35
C TYR A 95 12.88 2.30 -4.13
N ARG A 96 12.94 0.96 -4.23
CA ARG A 96 13.46 0.07 -3.17
C ARG A 96 14.95 0.28 -2.87
N ILE A 97 15.76 0.68 -3.85
CA ILE A 97 17.17 1.02 -3.63
C ILE A 97 17.27 2.37 -2.93
N LEU A 98 16.56 3.39 -3.38
CA LEU A 98 16.57 4.74 -2.77
C LEU A 98 16.16 4.66 -1.29
N SER A 99 15.05 3.98 -0.98
CA SER A 99 14.57 3.75 0.39
C SER A 99 15.60 3.02 1.29
N ARG A 100 16.34 2.05 0.74
CA ARG A 100 17.40 1.35 1.49
C ARG A 100 18.61 2.24 1.75
N VAL A 101 19.00 3.06 0.78
CA VAL A 101 20.11 4.01 0.94
C VAL A 101 19.75 5.06 1.98
N GLU A 102 18.53 5.60 1.96
CA GLU A 102 17.99 6.50 2.99
C GLU A 102 18.06 5.86 4.39
N SER A 103 17.69 4.58 4.50
CA SER A 103 17.77 3.80 5.74
C SER A 103 19.20 3.46 6.19
N GLY A 104 20.23 3.98 5.51
CA GLY A 104 21.64 3.81 5.88
C GLY A 104 22.35 2.63 5.20
N HIS A 105 21.70 1.89 4.30
CA HIS A 105 22.34 0.82 3.54
C HIS A 105 23.07 1.37 2.31
N THR A 106 24.23 1.97 2.55
CA THR A 106 24.95 2.77 1.56
C THR A 106 26.01 2.00 0.76
N SER A 107 26.05 0.66 0.81
CA SER A 107 27.03 -0.13 0.05
C SER A 107 26.36 -1.13 -0.87
N LEU A 108 27.01 -1.43 -2.00
CA LEU A 108 26.48 -2.38 -2.99
C LEU A 108 26.27 -3.77 -2.38
N THR A 109 27.19 -4.22 -1.54
CA THR A 109 27.09 -5.49 -0.81
C THR A 109 25.89 -5.53 0.12
N ALA A 110 25.63 -4.45 0.86
CA ALA A 110 24.45 -4.36 1.72
C ALA A 110 23.15 -4.40 0.90
N LEU A 111 23.10 -3.68 -0.23
CA LEU A 111 21.96 -3.69 -1.12
C LEU A 111 21.72 -5.08 -1.74
N CYS A 112 22.76 -5.77 -2.19
CA CYS A 112 22.66 -7.14 -2.73
C CYS A 112 22.07 -8.11 -1.71
N ARG A 113 22.58 -8.08 -0.47
CA ARG A 113 22.09 -8.92 0.63
C ARG A 113 20.60 -8.67 0.90
N LEU A 114 20.20 -7.41 1.02
CA LEU A 114 18.82 -7.02 1.31
C LEU A 114 17.84 -7.22 0.15
N ALA A 115 18.34 -7.38 -1.07
CA ALA A 115 17.53 -7.61 -2.26
C ALA A 115 17.51 -9.08 -2.68
N HIS A 116 18.34 -9.94 -2.07
CA HIS A 116 18.61 -11.31 -2.53
C HIS A 116 18.96 -11.34 -4.04
N ARG A 117 19.84 -10.42 -4.47
CA ARG A 117 20.25 -10.27 -5.89
C ARG A 117 21.76 -10.29 -6.06
N GLY A 118 22.18 -10.81 -7.21
CA GLY A 118 23.57 -10.79 -7.66
C GLY A 118 24.12 -9.37 -7.84
N THR A 119 25.44 -9.26 -7.68
CA THR A 119 26.20 -8.00 -7.73
C THR A 119 26.11 -7.28 -9.08
N SER A 120 26.17 -8.02 -10.19
CA SER A 120 26.07 -7.46 -11.54
C SER A 120 24.75 -6.70 -11.76
N THR A 121 23.61 -7.32 -11.46
CA THR A 121 22.30 -6.67 -11.64
C THR A 121 22.10 -5.50 -10.68
N MET A 122 22.61 -5.60 -9.45
CA MET A 122 22.53 -4.49 -8.51
C MET A 122 23.39 -3.31 -8.96
N SER A 123 24.62 -3.56 -9.44
CA SER A 123 25.49 -2.50 -9.96
C SER A 123 24.82 -1.76 -11.10
N GLN A 124 24.29 -2.48 -12.09
CA GLN A 124 23.57 -1.86 -13.22
C GLN A 124 22.39 -1.00 -12.77
N SER A 125 21.68 -1.40 -11.72
CA SER A 125 20.56 -0.64 -11.17
C SER A 125 21.03 0.65 -10.49
N VAL A 126 22.12 0.57 -9.74
CA VAL A 126 22.76 1.74 -9.10
C VAL A 126 23.37 2.67 -10.15
N ASP A 127 24.02 2.14 -11.18
CA ASP A 127 24.60 2.93 -12.28
C ASP A 127 23.54 3.76 -12.99
N LYS A 128 22.37 3.17 -13.28
CA LYS A 128 21.22 3.90 -13.84
C LYS A 128 20.75 5.03 -12.90
N LEU A 129 20.65 4.76 -11.60
CA LEU A 129 20.24 5.79 -10.62
C LEU A 129 21.26 6.93 -10.50
N VAL A 130 22.56 6.64 -10.62
CA VAL A 130 23.60 7.66 -10.65
C VAL A 130 23.55 8.46 -11.94
N GLN A 131 23.36 7.81 -13.09
CA GLN A 131 23.19 8.48 -14.39
C GLN A 131 21.96 9.38 -14.42
N GLN A 132 20.88 8.98 -13.74
CA GLN A 132 19.66 9.78 -13.56
C GLN A 132 19.84 10.93 -12.53
N GLY A 133 21.00 11.04 -11.88
CA GLY A 133 21.26 12.07 -10.88
C GLY A 133 20.52 11.86 -9.56
N LEU A 134 20.00 10.65 -9.29
CA LEU A 134 19.26 10.31 -8.07
C LEU A 134 20.16 9.75 -6.96
N LEU A 135 21.33 9.22 -7.33
CA LEU A 135 22.36 8.76 -6.40
C LEU A 135 23.70 9.37 -6.76
N THR A 136 24.57 9.46 -5.78
CA THR A 136 26.01 9.72 -5.96
C THR A 136 26.83 8.56 -5.41
N ARG A 137 28.01 8.38 -6.02
CA ARG A 137 29.03 7.45 -5.55
C ARG A 137 30.17 8.26 -4.95
N GLY A 138 30.47 8.03 -3.68
CA GLY A 138 31.56 8.65 -2.94
C GLY A 138 32.54 7.63 -2.38
N VAL A 139 33.70 8.10 -1.97
CA VAL A 139 34.67 7.32 -1.21
C VAL A 139 34.29 7.37 0.26
N SER A 140 34.33 6.25 0.98
CA SER A 140 34.09 6.25 2.43
C SER A 140 35.29 6.82 3.18
N ASP A 141 35.05 7.77 4.09
CA ASP A 141 36.08 8.38 4.95
C ASP A 141 36.78 7.35 5.86
N THR A 142 36.11 6.24 6.17
CA THR A 142 36.64 5.18 7.03
C THR A 142 37.46 4.14 6.27
N SER A 143 37.27 4.02 4.96
CA SER A 143 38.02 3.08 4.12
C SER A 143 37.91 3.46 2.65
N ARG A 144 39.03 3.87 2.05
CA ARG A 144 39.13 4.16 0.60
C ARG A 144 38.74 2.98 -0.30
N ARG A 145 38.60 1.77 0.26
CA ARG A 145 38.19 0.54 -0.44
C ARG A 145 36.68 0.30 -0.44
N THR A 146 35.89 1.10 0.28
CA THR A 146 34.44 0.93 0.35
C THR A 146 33.74 2.11 -0.34
N MET A 147 33.18 1.84 -1.52
CA MET A 147 32.33 2.80 -2.21
C MET A 147 31.04 3.02 -1.42
N ARG A 148 30.69 4.29 -1.20
CA ARG A 148 29.48 4.71 -0.49
C ARG A 148 28.49 5.33 -1.46
N LEU A 149 27.23 4.93 -1.35
CA LEU A 149 26.09 5.50 -2.06
C LEU A 149 25.41 6.53 -1.17
N ALA A 150 25.04 7.66 -1.74
CA ALA A 150 24.24 8.69 -1.08
C ALA A 150 23.14 9.18 -2.03
N LEU A 151 22.00 9.57 -1.45
CA LEU A 151 20.94 10.25 -2.18
C LEU A 151 21.41 11.66 -2.54
N THR A 152 21.05 12.10 -3.74
CA THR A 152 21.06 13.53 -4.08
C THR A 152 19.76 14.17 -3.60
N ASP A 153 19.66 15.49 -3.66
CA ASP A 153 18.40 16.21 -3.38
C ASP A 153 17.27 15.75 -4.33
N ALA A 154 17.59 15.51 -5.60
CA ALA A 154 16.65 14.97 -6.58
C ALA A 154 16.24 13.52 -6.23
N GLY A 155 17.18 12.71 -5.77
CA GLY A 155 16.92 11.35 -5.30
C GLY A 155 16.02 11.30 -4.07
N LEU A 156 16.26 12.19 -3.11
CA LEU A 156 15.43 12.34 -1.92
C LEU A 156 14.02 12.80 -2.29
N ALA A 157 13.88 13.84 -3.12
CA ALA A 157 12.58 14.31 -3.57
C ALA A 157 11.79 13.23 -4.33
N ALA A 158 12.46 12.43 -5.17
CA ALA A 158 11.84 11.32 -5.88
C ALA A 158 11.39 10.19 -4.94
N LEU A 159 12.20 9.88 -3.92
CA LEU A 159 11.86 8.92 -2.88
C LEU A 159 10.63 9.35 -2.09
N GLU A 160 10.63 10.59 -1.58
CA GLU A 160 9.50 11.12 -0.83
C GLU A 160 8.20 11.17 -1.65
N ALA A 161 8.30 11.48 -2.96
CA ALA A 161 7.14 11.43 -3.85
C ALA A 161 6.60 10.00 -3.98
N GLY A 162 7.48 9.01 -4.08
CA GLY A 162 7.12 7.59 -4.04
C GLY A 162 6.47 7.18 -2.73
N ASP A 163 7.04 7.59 -1.59
CA ASP A 163 6.52 7.28 -0.26
C ASP A 163 5.12 7.87 -0.04
N ARG A 164 4.91 9.12 -0.44
CA ARG A 164 3.58 9.75 -0.38
C ARG A 164 2.56 9.01 -1.24
N ALA A 165 2.92 8.68 -2.47
CA ALA A 165 2.01 8.02 -3.40
C ALA A 165 1.65 6.59 -2.95
N LEU A 166 2.64 5.81 -2.50
CA LEU A 166 2.43 4.45 -2.01
C LEU A 166 1.76 4.43 -0.63
N GLY A 167 2.07 5.39 0.24
CA GLY A 167 1.40 5.55 1.53
C GLY A 167 -0.09 5.87 1.38
N LYS A 168 -0.45 6.71 0.40
CA LYS A 168 -1.86 6.95 0.05
C LYS A 168 -2.53 5.65 -0.42
N PHE A 169 -1.87 4.92 -1.32
CA PHE A 169 -2.39 3.66 -1.84
C PHE A 169 -2.62 2.60 -0.76
N THR A 170 -1.68 2.42 0.18
CA THR A 170 -1.84 1.43 1.26
C THR A 170 -2.95 1.82 2.25
N ALA A 171 -3.13 3.12 2.53
CA ALA A 171 -4.24 3.60 3.32
C ALA A 171 -5.59 3.30 2.64
N GLU A 172 -5.71 3.61 1.35
CA GLU A 172 -6.94 3.38 0.57
C GLU A 172 -7.27 1.88 0.40
N LEU A 173 -6.24 1.03 0.25
CA LEU A 173 -6.39 -0.41 0.05
C LEU A 173 -7.25 -1.07 1.13
N THR A 174 -7.11 -0.63 2.38
CA THR A 174 -7.82 -1.21 3.54
C THR A 174 -8.90 -0.28 4.10
N ALA A 175 -9.09 0.89 3.51
CA ALA A 175 -10.04 1.89 4.00
C ALA A 175 -11.49 1.40 4.01
N ARG A 176 -11.85 0.52 3.06
CA ARG A 176 -13.21 -0.04 2.93
C ARG A 176 -13.45 -1.27 3.82
N LEU A 177 -12.43 -1.78 4.49
CA LEU A 177 -12.57 -2.92 5.40
C LEU A 177 -13.07 -2.42 6.77
N PRO A 178 -14.06 -3.11 7.38
CA PRO A 178 -14.44 -2.84 8.77
C PRO A 178 -13.24 -2.99 9.71
N GLU A 179 -13.20 -2.21 10.79
CA GLU A 179 -12.08 -2.24 11.75
C GLU A 179 -11.81 -3.64 12.29
N LYS A 180 -12.87 -4.35 12.70
CA LYS A 180 -12.78 -5.74 13.17
C LYS A 180 -12.13 -6.66 12.15
N THR A 181 -12.36 -6.47 10.86
CA THR A 181 -11.73 -7.26 9.80
C THR A 181 -10.25 -6.93 9.68
N ARG A 182 -9.86 -5.64 9.81
CA ARG A 182 -8.45 -5.23 9.82
C ARG A 182 -7.70 -5.83 11.01
N GLU A 183 -8.30 -5.81 12.19
CA GLU A 183 -7.72 -6.39 13.42
C GLU A 183 -7.49 -7.89 13.31
N LEU A 184 -8.39 -8.62 12.64
CA LEU A 184 -8.26 -10.06 12.42
C LEU A 184 -7.23 -10.41 11.32
N LEU A 185 -7.21 -9.65 10.22
CA LEU A 185 -6.33 -9.92 9.08
C LEU A 185 -4.86 -9.59 9.39
N ARG A 186 -4.61 -8.50 10.10
CA ARG A 186 -3.25 -8.01 10.36
C ARG A 186 -2.31 -9.07 10.95
N PRO A 187 -2.61 -9.71 12.10
CA PRO A 187 -1.70 -10.70 12.68
C PRO A 187 -1.50 -11.93 11.80
N ALA A 188 -2.54 -12.38 11.09
CA ALA A 188 -2.44 -13.54 10.20
C ALA A 188 -1.53 -13.27 8.99
N LEU A 189 -1.64 -12.07 8.40
CA LEU A 189 -0.76 -11.65 7.30
C LEU A 189 0.67 -11.39 7.78
N ASP A 190 0.86 -10.82 8.97
CA ASP A 190 2.19 -10.60 9.56
C ASP A 190 2.91 -11.94 9.81
N GLN A 191 2.20 -12.94 10.35
CA GLN A 191 2.73 -14.29 10.54
C GLN A 191 3.10 -14.93 9.20
N LEU A 192 2.18 -14.92 8.23
CA LEU A 192 2.43 -15.47 6.91
C LEU A 192 3.63 -14.82 6.22
N TYR A 193 3.78 -13.50 6.33
CA TYR A 193 4.92 -12.79 5.78
C TYR A 193 6.24 -13.23 6.43
N ALA A 194 6.27 -13.38 7.76
CA ALA A 194 7.45 -13.85 8.49
C ALA A 194 7.86 -15.27 8.07
N ASP A 195 6.88 -16.18 7.94
CA ASP A 195 7.11 -17.57 7.53
C ASP A 195 7.71 -17.64 6.12
N ILE A 196 7.15 -16.88 5.17
CA ILE A 196 7.66 -16.81 3.79
C ILE A 196 9.09 -16.26 3.74
N GLN A 197 9.40 -15.21 4.51
CA GLN A 197 10.75 -14.64 4.54
C GLN A 197 11.76 -15.61 5.14
N GLY A 198 11.41 -16.29 6.25
CA GLY A 198 12.28 -17.30 6.86
C GLY A 198 12.64 -18.43 5.89
N HIS A 199 11.68 -18.88 5.08
CA HIS A 199 11.92 -19.90 4.05
C HIS A 199 12.80 -19.41 2.89
N LEU A 200 12.81 -18.12 2.57
CA LEU A 200 13.69 -17.56 1.53
C LEU A 200 15.14 -17.41 2.01
N GLU A 201 15.34 -17.12 3.29
CA GLU A 201 16.67 -16.99 3.90
C GLU A 201 17.36 -18.34 4.14
N SER A 202 16.59 -19.43 4.26
CA SER A 202 17.11 -20.78 4.53
C SER A 202 17.50 -21.59 3.28
N ARG A 203 17.39 -21.04 2.06
CA ARG A 203 17.72 -21.71 0.79
C ARG A 203 18.95 -21.10 0.12
#